data_AF-A0AA92UMU0-F1
#
_entry.id   AF-A0AA92UMU0-F1
#
_cell.length_a   1.000
_cell.length_b   1.000
_cell.length_c   1.000
_cell.angle_alpha   90.00
_cell.angle_beta   90.00
_cell.angle_gamma   90.00
#
_symmetry.space_group_name_H-M   'P 1'
#
loop_
_entity.id
_entity.type
_entity.pdbx_description
1 polymer ?
#
loop_
_entity_poly.entity_id
_entity_poly.type
_entity_poly.pdbx_seq_one_letter_code
_entity_poly.pdbx_strand_id
1 'polypeptide(L)'
;MNIAANLTAVVERALPALSGSNVTYNKQHNIYLSDAYTSAMGNTYYQGIRLSNRIIISYSIGEGYFYTFLNGIRIYGYNGTDKKLIATKDLNCCIFSESSAKSMCIGMLEDYIESQAKLINASLAKSDIEAFSNKLVEETIKNNPTRLLN
;
A
#
# COMPACT_ATOMS: atom_id res chain seq x y z
N MET A 1 -3.38 40.33 -11.61
CA MET A 1 -3.17 39.36 -10.52
C MET A 1 -3.22 37.97 -11.15
N ASN A 2 -2.10 37.24 -11.19
CA ASN A 2 -2.00 36.01 -11.98
C ASN A 2 -2.68 34.85 -11.23
N ILE A 3 -3.89 34.47 -11.66
CA ILE A 3 -4.71 33.42 -11.05
C ILE A 3 -3.94 32.09 -10.95
N ALA A 4 -3.07 31.80 -11.92
CA ALA A 4 -2.25 30.59 -11.92
C ALA A 4 -1.26 30.56 -10.75
N ALA A 5 -0.61 31.69 -10.43
CA ALA A 5 0.35 31.77 -9.33
C ALA A 5 -0.33 31.62 -7.95
N ASN A 6 -1.56 32.13 -7.81
CA ASN A 6 -2.35 31.98 -6.59
C ASN A 6 -2.84 30.53 -6.40
N LEU A 7 -3.23 29.84 -7.47
CA LEU A 7 -3.63 28.44 -7.40
C LEU A 7 -2.44 27.54 -7.00
N THR A 8 -1.27 27.74 -7.59
CA THR A 8 -0.05 27.00 -7.21
C THR A 8 0.28 27.19 -5.73
N ALA A 9 0.26 28.43 -5.23
CA ALA A 9 0.52 28.71 -3.81
C ALA A 9 -0.53 28.09 -2.87
N VAL A 10 -1.80 28.06 -3.27
CA VAL A 10 -2.86 27.40 -2.50
C VAL A 10 -2.68 25.88 -2.52
N VAL A 11 -2.34 25.30 -3.66
CA VAL A 11 -2.10 23.85 -3.81
C VAL A 11 -0.89 23.40 -3.00
N GLU A 12 0.24 24.11 -3.06
CA GLU A 12 1.45 23.79 -2.30
C GLU A 12 1.26 23.92 -0.78
N ARG A 13 0.37 24.83 -0.35
CA ARG A 13 0.08 25.07 1.07
C ARG A 13 -0.98 24.13 1.62
N ALA A 14 -2.01 23.83 0.83
CA ALA A 14 -3.16 23.05 1.26
C ALA A 14 -2.95 21.55 1.05
N LEU A 15 -2.21 21.16 0.01
CA LEU A 15 -1.84 19.77 -0.24
C LEU A 15 -0.41 19.56 0.22
N PRO A 16 -0.15 18.66 1.20
CA PRO A 16 1.22 18.28 1.49
C PRO A 16 1.81 17.70 0.19
N ALA A 17 2.92 18.26 -0.28
CA ALA A 17 3.71 17.62 -1.32
C ALA A 17 3.94 16.16 -0.91
N LEU A 18 3.75 15.21 -1.85
CA LEU A 18 4.17 13.83 -1.63
C LEU A 18 5.63 13.92 -1.20
N SER A 19 5.87 13.70 0.10
CA SER A 19 7.12 13.90 0.82
C SER A 19 8.29 13.63 -0.11
N GLY A 20 9.06 14.68 -0.47
CA GLY A 20 10.10 14.85 -1.50
C GLY A 20 10.80 13.65 -2.16
N SER A 21 10.06 12.58 -2.40
CA SER A 21 10.48 11.29 -2.90
C SER A 21 9.84 11.11 -4.24
N ASN A 22 10.65 10.86 -5.26
CA ASN A 22 10.11 10.49 -6.55
C ASN A 22 9.47 9.11 -6.43
N VAL A 23 8.34 8.95 -7.11
CA VAL A 23 7.64 7.67 -7.19
C VAL A 23 7.68 7.23 -8.63
N THR A 24 8.33 6.09 -8.90
CA THR A 24 8.44 5.52 -10.25
C THR A 24 7.44 4.40 -10.43
N TYR A 25 6.65 4.43 -11.49
CA TYR A 25 5.71 3.36 -11.80
C TYR A 25 6.40 2.20 -12.54
N ASN A 26 6.43 1.03 -11.91
CA ASN A 26 6.88 -0.21 -12.53
C ASN A 26 5.71 -0.91 -13.23
N LYS A 27 5.67 -0.79 -14.56
CA LYS A 27 4.60 -1.37 -15.41
C LYS A 27 4.54 -2.90 -15.36
N GLN A 28 5.69 -3.57 -15.22
CA GLN A 28 5.75 -5.03 -15.23
C GLN A 28 5.11 -5.64 -13.98
N HIS A 29 5.28 -4.98 -12.83
CA HIS A 29 4.79 -5.45 -11.54
C HIS A 29 3.56 -4.71 -11.03
N ASN A 30 3.02 -3.78 -11.82
CA ASN A 30 1.86 -2.94 -11.50
C ASN A 30 1.98 -2.32 -10.10
N ILE A 31 3.10 -1.64 -9.85
CA ILE A 31 3.46 -1.14 -8.52
C ILE A 31 4.22 0.18 -8.64
N TYR A 32 3.99 1.08 -7.70
CA TYR A 32 4.78 2.29 -7.55
C TYR A 32 5.95 2.06 -6.60
N LEU A 33 7.14 2.53 -6.97
CA LEU A 33 8.33 2.40 -6.15
C LEU A 33 8.72 3.78 -5.63
N SER A 34 8.95 3.91 -4.33
CA SER A 34 9.58 5.10 -3.76
C SER A 34 11.04 5.19 -4.19
N ASP A 35 11.66 6.34 -3.94
CA ASP A 35 13.11 6.44 -3.93
C ASP A 35 13.75 5.36 -3.06
N ALA A 36 14.88 4.87 -3.54
CA ALA A 36 15.64 3.82 -2.90
C ALA A 36 16.81 4.41 -2.10
N TYR A 37 17.09 3.80 -0.96
CA TYR A 37 18.24 4.11 -0.11
C TYR A 37 19.14 2.88 -0.01
N THR A 38 20.43 3.02 -0.32
CA THR A 38 21.41 1.94 -0.17
C THR A 38 22.22 2.14 1.11
N SER A 39 22.25 1.12 1.95
CA SER A 39 23.02 1.14 3.20
C SER A 39 24.53 1.01 2.95
N ALA A 40 25.34 1.34 3.96
CA ALA A 40 26.79 1.13 3.92
C ALA A 40 27.19 -0.34 3.70
N MET A 41 26.28 -1.28 3.98
CA MET A 41 26.48 -2.72 3.75
C MET A 41 26.07 -3.17 2.34
N GLY A 42 25.66 -2.25 1.46
CA GLY A 42 25.30 -2.54 0.07
C GLY A 42 23.87 -3.04 -0.15
N ASN A 43 23.02 -3.05 0.88
CA ASN A 43 21.61 -3.41 0.72
C ASN A 43 20.78 -2.18 0.34
N THR A 44 19.90 -2.31 -0.65
CA THR A 44 19.04 -1.23 -1.14
C THR A 44 17.63 -1.39 -0.58
N TYR A 45 17.00 -0.31 -0.13
CA TYR A 45 15.68 -0.34 0.50
C TYR A 45 14.75 0.68 -0.13
N TYR A 46 13.51 0.28 -0.40
CA TYR A 46 12.48 1.15 -0.96
C TYR A 46 11.09 0.65 -0.59
N GLN A 47 10.06 1.45 -0.88
CA GLN A 47 8.67 1.05 -0.70
C GLN A 47 8.04 0.69 -2.04
N GLY A 48 7.38 -0.45 -2.08
CA GLY A 48 6.45 -0.81 -3.15
C GLY A 48 5.02 -0.43 -2.74
N ILE A 49 4.30 0.34 -3.55
CA ILE A 49 2.97 0.84 -3.24
C ILE A 49 1.98 0.39 -4.31
N ARG A 50 0.92 -0.29 -3.88
CA ARG A 50 -0.24 -0.66 -4.69
C ARG A 50 -1.49 0.01 -4.11
N LEU A 51 -2.42 0.42 -4.97
CA LEU A 51 -3.65 1.07 -4.53
C LEU A 51 -4.87 0.59 -5.32
N SER A 52 -6.01 0.61 -4.63
CA SER A 52 -7.33 0.41 -5.20
C SER A 52 -8.29 1.50 -4.70
N ASN A 53 -9.57 1.38 -5.05
CA ASN A 53 -10.61 2.32 -4.63
C ASN A 53 -10.80 2.37 -3.10
N ARG A 54 -10.37 1.33 -2.36
CA ARG A 54 -10.67 1.21 -0.92
C ARG A 54 -9.43 1.10 -0.04
N ILE A 55 -8.32 0.58 -0.56
CA ILE A 55 -7.11 0.35 0.23
C ILE A 55 -5.84 0.74 -0.51
N ILE A 56 -4.79 0.99 0.26
CA ILE A 56 -3.40 1.11 -0.18
C ILE A 56 -2.62 0.00 0.51
N ILE A 57 -1.79 -0.72 -0.24
CA ILE A 57 -0.84 -1.69 0.30
C ILE A 57 0.57 -1.16 0.06
N SER A 58 1.32 -0.97 1.14
CA SER A 58 2.72 -0.57 1.12
C SER A 58 3.58 -1.75 1.59
N TYR A 59 4.53 -2.14 0.76
CA TYR A 59 5.53 -3.17 1.00
C TYR A 59 6.86 -2.48 1.32
N SER A 60 7.44 -2.78 2.48
CA SER A 60 8.80 -2.39 2.81
C SER A 60 9.75 -3.44 2.22
N ILE A 61 10.43 -3.09 1.14
CA ILE A 61 11.27 -4.01 0.37
C ILE A 61 12.74 -3.67 0.64
N GLY A 62 13.56 -4.70 0.80
CA GLY A 62 15.00 -4.57 0.66
C GLY A 62 15.53 -5.52 -0.39
N GLU A 63 16.58 -5.10 -1.07
CA GLU A 63 17.32 -5.85 -2.06
C GLU A 63 18.74 -6.04 -1.53
N GLY A 64 19.06 -7.29 -1.23
CA GLY A 64 20.41 -7.70 -0.88
C GLY A 64 21.11 -8.31 -2.07
N TYR A 65 22.36 -8.72 -1.89
CA TYR A 65 23.18 -9.26 -2.96
C TYR A 65 22.58 -10.51 -3.66
N PHE A 66 21.91 -11.38 -2.91
CA PHE A 66 21.34 -12.63 -3.44
C PHE A 66 19.80 -12.64 -3.55
N TYR A 67 19.10 -11.87 -2.71
CA TYR A 67 17.65 -11.98 -2.58
C TYR A 67 17.00 -10.62 -2.33
N THR A 68 15.79 -10.45 -2.87
CA THR A 68 14.84 -9.44 -2.44
C THR A 68 14.09 -9.96 -1.21
N PHE A 69 13.98 -9.12 -0.20
CA PHE A 69 13.38 -9.43 1.08
C PHE A 69 12.28 -8.43 1.43
N LEU A 70 11.25 -8.94 2.09
CA LEU A 70 10.12 -8.18 2.60
C LEU A 70 10.34 -7.92 4.09
N ASN A 71 10.48 -6.65 4.45
CA ASN A 71 10.66 -6.17 5.82
C ASN A 71 9.34 -5.80 6.49
N GLY A 72 8.26 -5.66 5.72
CA GLY A 72 6.95 -5.42 6.29
C GLY A 72 5.89 -5.06 5.27
N ILE A 73 4.64 -5.13 5.72
CA ILE A 73 3.45 -4.79 4.97
C ILE A 73 2.62 -3.82 5.80
N ARG A 74 2.14 -2.74 5.18
CA ARG A 74 1.18 -1.81 5.77
C ARG A 74 -0.03 -1.69 4.85
N ILE A 75 -1.21 -1.83 5.42
CA ILE A 75 -2.48 -1.64 4.71
C ILE A 75 -3.15 -0.41 5.28
N TYR A 76 -3.51 0.50 4.38
CA TYR A 76 -4.28 1.70 4.69
C TYR A 76 -5.65 1.60 4.05
N GLY A 77 -6.70 2.03 4.75
CA GLY A 77 -8.03 2.24 4.19
C GLY A 77 -8.30 3.73 3.96
N TYR A 78 -9.19 4.04 3.02
CA TYR A 78 -9.68 5.41 2.84
C TYR A 78 -10.94 5.65 3.67
N ASN A 79 -11.00 6.76 4.40
CA ASN A 79 -12.22 7.21 5.08
C ASN A 79 -12.87 8.41 4.35
N GLY A 80 -12.75 8.47 3.02
CA GLY A 80 -13.33 9.54 2.19
C GLY A 80 -12.54 10.85 2.12
N THR A 81 -11.56 11.07 3.00
CA THR A 81 -10.68 12.27 2.97
C THR A 81 -9.24 11.92 3.33
N ASP A 82 -9.04 11.07 4.34
CA ASP A 82 -7.72 10.65 4.79
C ASP A 82 -7.48 9.14 4.64
N LYS A 83 -6.21 8.79 4.48
CA LYS A 83 -5.73 7.40 4.62
C LYS A 83 -5.58 7.07 6.11
N LYS A 84 -6.15 5.96 6.55
CA LYS A 84 -6.01 5.44 7.92
C LYS A 84 -5.25 4.13 7.87
N LEU A 85 -4.22 3.98 8.70
CA LEU A 85 -3.55 2.68 8.87
C LEU A 85 -4.54 1.69 9.50
N ILE A 86 -4.83 0.59 8.81
CA ILE A 86 -5.78 -0.43 9.26
C ILE A 86 -5.09 -1.73 9.66
N ALA A 87 -3.93 -2.04 9.08
CA ALA A 87 -3.12 -3.19 9.47
C ALA A 87 -1.63 -2.94 9.21
N THR A 88 -0.78 -3.48 10.08
CA THR A 88 0.68 -3.48 9.93
C THR A 88 1.21 -4.87 10.26
N LYS A 89 2.24 -5.30 9.52
CA LYS A 89 2.95 -6.55 9.77
C LYS A 89 4.42 -6.31 9.50
N ASP A 90 5.21 -6.28 10.56
CA ASP A 90 6.67 -6.21 10.46
C ASP A 90 7.22 -7.61 10.22
N LEU A 91 8.22 -7.71 9.33
CA LEU A 91 8.81 -8.97 8.88
C LEU A 91 10.33 -8.87 9.01
N ASN A 92 10.97 -9.95 9.43
CA ASN A 92 12.42 -10.01 9.63
C ASN A 92 13.11 -10.55 8.37
N CYS A 93 13.12 -9.77 7.30
CA CYS A 93 13.79 -10.10 6.03
C CYS A 93 13.29 -11.40 5.38
N CYS A 94 11.99 -11.62 5.32
CA CYS A 94 11.45 -12.80 4.65
C CYS A 94 11.73 -12.71 3.15
N ILE A 95 12.14 -13.81 2.49
CA ILE A 95 12.32 -13.82 1.03
C ILE A 95 11.01 -13.38 0.36
N PHE A 96 11.10 -12.36 -0.48
CA PHE A 96 9.93 -11.77 -1.11
C PHE A 96 9.36 -12.75 -2.15
N SER A 97 8.07 -13.05 -2.03
CA SER A 97 7.29 -13.72 -3.06
C SER A 97 5.94 -13.03 -3.17
N GLU A 98 5.44 -12.84 -4.40
CA GLU A 98 4.15 -12.18 -4.60
C GLU A 98 2.99 -12.99 -4.00
N SER A 99 3.04 -14.33 -4.08
CA SER A 99 2.01 -15.21 -3.53
C SER A 99 1.97 -15.14 -2.01
N SER A 100 3.13 -15.15 -1.35
CA SER A 100 3.24 -15.03 0.11
C SER A 100 2.80 -13.63 0.57
N ALA A 101 3.25 -12.57 -0.11
CA ALA A 101 2.85 -11.21 0.22
C ALA A 101 1.34 -11.01 0.05
N LYS A 102 0.74 -11.56 -1.02
CA LYS A 102 -0.71 -11.55 -1.24
C LYS A 102 -1.45 -12.28 -0.12
N SER A 103 -1.05 -13.50 0.22
CA SER A 103 -1.69 -14.28 1.30
C SER A 103 -1.62 -13.55 2.64
N MET A 104 -0.48 -12.91 2.96
CA MET A 104 -0.37 -12.08 4.15
C MET A 104 -1.32 -10.88 4.14
N CYS A 105 -1.47 -10.20 2.99
CA CYS A 105 -2.39 -9.06 2.89
C CYS A 105 -3.85 -9.49 3.10
N ILE A 106 -4.25 -10.65 2.57
CA ILE A 106 -5.60 -11.20 2.73
C ILE A 106 -5.87 -11.44 4.21
N GLY A 107 -5.01 -12.19 4.91
CA GLY A 107 -5.19 -12.45 6.34
C GLY A 107 -5.24 -11.18 7.18
N MET A 108 -4.39 -10.19 6.87
CA MET A 108 -4.41 -8.89 7.56
C MET A 108 -5.74 -8.13 7.38
N LEU A 109 -6.39 -8.26 6.23
CA LEU A 109 -7.71 -7.65 6.00
C LEU A 109 -8.84 -8.44 6.65
N GLU A 110 -8.76 -9.76 6.64
CA GLU A 110 -9.71 -10.63 7.33
C GLU A 110 -9.73 -10.30 8.83
N ASP A 111 -8.56 -10.26 9.47
CA ASP A 111 -8.41 -9.89 10.89
C ASP A 111 -9.00 -8.52 11.20
N TYR A 112 -8.78 -7.54 10.30
CA TYR A 112 -9.33 -6.20 10.43
C TYR A 112 -10.87 -6.20 10.32
N ILE A 113 -11.43 -6.85 9.30
CA ILE A 113 -12.88 -6.90 9.07
C ILE A 113 -13.58 -7.65 10.22
N GLU A 114 -13.03 -8.77 10.67
CA GLU A 114 -13.54 -9.49 11.84
C GLU A 114 -13.55 -8.61 13.09
N SER A 115 -12.49 -7.82 13.30
CA SER A 115 -12.41 -6.88 14.41
C SER A 115 -13.47 -5.77 14.28
N GLN A 116 -13.70 -5.23 13.08
CA GLN A 116 -14.75 -4.23 12.85
C GLN A 116 -16.15 -4.82 13.02
N ALA A 117 -16.40 -6.04 12.57
CA ALA A 117 -17.69 -6.72 12.70
C ALA A 117 -18.06 -6.92 14.18
N LYS A 118 -17.08 -7.30 15.01
CA LYS A 118 -17.24 -7.41 16.48
C LYS A 118 -17.61 -6.08 17.12
N LEU A 119 -17.00 -4.96 16.68
CA LEU A 119 -17.30 -3.63 17.21
C LEU A 119 -18.75 -3.19 16.96
N ILE A 120 -19.33 -3.61 15.84
CA ILE A 120 -20.71 -3.26 15.46
C ILE A 120 -21.73 -4.37 15.80
N ASN A 121 -21.32 -5.41 16.54
CA ASN A 121 -22.11 -6.60 16.85
C ASN A 121 -22.74 -7.26 15.61
N ALA A 122 -22.05 -7.23 14.47
CA ALA A 122 -22.46 -7.92 13.25
C ALA A 122 -21.88 -9.33 13.22
N SER A 123 -22.72 -10.30 12.86
CA SER A 123 -22.28 -11.66 12.55
C SER A 123 -22.04 -11.77 11.05
N LEU A 124 -20.79 -11.99 10.66
CA LEU A 124 -20.39 -12.21 9.27
C LEU A 124 -19.87 -13.64 9.12
N ALA A 125 -20.28 -14.32 8.05
CA ALA A 125 -19.73 -15.63 7.75
C ALA A 125 -18.27 -15.50 7.34
N LYS A 126 -17.40 -16.38 7.86
CA LYS A 126 -15.96 -16.36 7.54
C LYS A 126 -15.69 -16.45 6.04
N SER A 127 -16.49 -17.23 5.32
CA SER A 127 -16.42 -17.36 3.86
C SER A 127 -16.66 -16.04 3.13
N ASP A 128 -17.54 -15.18 3.64
CA ASP A 128 -17.84 -13.89 3.03
C ASP A 128 -16.69 -12.91 3.27
N ILE A 129 -16.09 -12.94 4.47
CA ILE A 129 -14.91 -12.15 4.81
C ILE A 129 -13.72 -12.55 3.94
N GLU A 130 -13.48 -13.85 3.78
CA GLU A 130 -12.39 -14.39 2.94
C GLU A 130 -12.60 -14.02 1.47
N ALA A 131 -13.79 -14.26 0.92
CA ALA A 131 -14.11 -13.94 -0.47
C ALA A 131 -13.95 -12.43 -0.75
N PHE A 132 -14.42 -11.59 0.18
CA PHE A 132 -14.30 -10.14 0.06
C PHE A 132 -12.84 -9.68 0.15
N SER A 133 -12.09 -10.17 1.14
CA SER A 133 -10.69 -9.79 1.36
C SER A 133 -9.82 -10.22 0.19
N ASN A 134 -9.99 -11.45 -0.31
CA ASN A 134 -9.29 -11.95 -1.49
C ASN A 134 -9.61 -11.09 -2.72
N LYS A 135 -10.89 -10.83 -3.00
CA LYS A 135 -11.31 -9.97 -4.11
C LYS A 135 -10.66 -8.58 -4.02
N LEU A 136 -10.68 -7.96 -2.84
CA LEU A 136 -10.17 -6.60 -2.67
C LEU A 136 -8.64 -6.53 -2.84
N VAL A 137 -7.90 -7.50 -2.31
CA VAL A 137 -6.45 -7.59 -2.50
C VAL A 137 -6.11 -7.87 -3.96
N GLU A 138 -6.84 -8.78 -4.61
CA GLU A 138 -6.70 -9.09 -6.03
C GLU A 138 -6.91 -7.86 -6.91
N GLU A 139 -7.98 -7.11 -6.67
CA GLU A 139 -8.24 -5.85 -7.35
C GLU A 139 -7.11 -4.85 -7.12
N THR A 140 -6.56 -4.78 -5.90
CA THR A 140 -5.44 -3.88 -5.58
C THR A 140 -4.14 -4.30 -6.27
N ILE A 141 -3.92 -5.59 -6.49
CA ILE A 141 -2.74 -6.11 -7.17
C ILE A 141 -2.86 -6.00 -8.70
N LYS A 142 -4.06 -6.19 -9.25
CA LYS A 142 -4.30 -6.21 -10.70
C LYS A 142 -4.68 -4.86 -11.30
N ASN A 143 -5.31 -3.97 -10.53
CA ASN A 143 -5.76 -2.69 -11.08
C ASN A 143 -4.57 -1.78 -11.38
N ASN A 144 -4.51 -1.33 -12.63
CA ASN A 144 -3.55 -0.34 -13.06
C ASN A 144 -3.91 1.01 -12.41
N PRO A 145 -3.03 1.59 -11.59
CA PRO A 145 -3.34 2.79 -10.83
C PRO A 145 -3.56 4.03 -11.69
N THR A 146 -3.18 4.00 -12.97
CA THR A 146 -3.49 5.07 -13.93
C THR A 146 -5.01 5.30 -14.11
N ARG A 147 -5.86 4.34 -13.74
CA ARG A 147 -7.33 4.49 -13.83
C ARG A 147 -7.94 5.26 -12.65
N LEU A 148 -7.18 5.50 -11.57
CA LEU A 148 -7.65 6.19 -10.36
C LEU A 148 -7.25 7.67 -10.30
N LEU A 149 -6.47 8.14 -11.27
CA LEU A 149 -5.97 9.51 -11.36
C LEU A 149 -6.60 10.31 -12.52
N ASN A 150 -7.67 9.79 -13.13
CA ASN A 150 -8.44 10.46 -14.19
C ASN A 150 -9.77 10.97 -13.67
#